data_AF-A0A1V5Z3W9-F1
#
_entry.id   AF-A0A1V5Z3W9-F1
#
_cell.length_a   1.000
_cell.length_b   1.000
_cell.length_c   1.000
_cell.angle_alpha   90.00
_cell.angle_beta   90.00
_cell.angle_gamma   90.00
#
_symmetry.space_group_name_H-M   'P 1'
#
loop_
_entity.id
_entity.type
_entity.pdbx_description
1 polymer ?
#
loop_
_entity_poly.entity_id
_entity_poly.type
_entity_poly.pdbx_seq_one_letter_code
_entity_poly.pdbx_strand_id
1 'polypeptide(L)'
;MLNTQEASREFPQFGEAQVAWAVDALHRHPNARHTFVFMHYPAWFGSDPERQRGGISAEWQRIETALGNRKYSVIAGHTHNLMWATRDGNRYLVHGATGATLTPSPVKQVGAFHHYAEVTVEADQAHIAIIEPGSIWPETIAPLEFQRNIGRLVRVQSSRQDLADGRIAMEVTAALNNHVGDTVSVALIPVVGAAGVWAPSADSLVSVLPDGGTDSLTLTFVGSRDNWYPTPAWKMVVRYHGKEVDTYGPSPLNPFSESRATVLPEWRALGTFPVGSINRDVMPGNPRAGVPGMFVPRAPDAGWNGGAPVTVDGRTYSWVAARPDSTGRVSLDRVFGIVDLSLAYLSTAIYSPVDQRVPIQIGVDNFFQLFLNGQMVPGGEAYGMPYERKILPLDLRAGWNSLYLKVVNNRGNWGVEASVIDLRGNLRFAPYPGQN
;
A
#
# COMPACT_ATOMS: atom_id res chain seq x y z
N MET A 1 30.51 5.56 6.07
CA MET A 1 29.10 5.39 5.71
C MET A 1 28.37 4.87 6.94
N LEU A 2 27.22 5.43 7.27
CA LEU A 2 26.40 5.00 8.39
C LEU A 2 25.41 3.91 7.94
N ASN A 3 25.42 2.78 8.64
CA ASN A 3 24.48 1.69 8.46
C ASN A 3 23.20 1.97 9.25
N THR A 4 22.13 2.34 8.54
CA THR A 4 20.81 2.66 9.12
C THR A 4 20.00 1.44 9.53
N GLN A 5 20.53 0.22 9.42
CA GLN A 5 19.87 -1.04 9.78
C GLN A 5 20.76 -1.88 10.72
N GLU A 6 21.60 -1.21 11.51
CA GLU A 6 22.54 -1.90 12.40
C GLU A 6 21.81 -2.58 13.56
N ALA A 7 20.90 -1.87 14.23
CA ALA A 7 20.21 -2.36 15.43
C ALA A 7 18.90 -3.10 15.12
N SER A 8 18.34 -2.94 13.92
CA SER A 8 17.14 -3.63 13.48
C SER A 8 17.20 -3.95 11.98
N ARG A 9 16.74 -5.14 11.62
CA ARG A 9 16.56 -5.56 10.21
C ARG A 9 15.21 -5.15 9.64
N GLU A 10 14.25 -4.83 10.50
CA GLU A 10 12.87 -4.54 10.13
C GLU A 10 12.60 -3.04 10.02
N PHE A 11 13.22 -2.26 10.90
CA PHE A 11 13.05 -0.81 10.95
C PHE A 11 14.42 -0.10 10.87
N PRO A 12 14.49 1.10 10.27
CA PRO A 12 15.71 1.89 10.33
C PRO A 12 16.08 2.20 11.78
N GLN A 13 17.29 1.82 12.20
CA GLN A 13 17.83 2.10 13.53
C GLN A 13 19.37 2.07 13.54
N PHE A 14 19.99 3.10 14.11
CA PHE A 14 21.42 3.12 14.43
C PHE A 14 21.66 2.42 15.78
N GLY A 15 22.74 1.65 15.90
CA GLY A 15 23.21 1.15 17.19
C GLY A 15 24.03 2.20 17.93
N GLU A 16 24.05 2.11 19.26
CA GLU A 16 24.77 3.06 20.12
C GLU A 16 26.27 3.14 19.77
N ALA A 17 26.89 2.00 19.46
CA ALA A 17 28.31 1.93 19.11
C ALA A 17 28.66 2.78 17.87
N GLN A 18 27.82 2.72 16.83
CA GLN A 18 28.00 3.51 15.62
C GLN A 18 27.75 5.00 15.85
N VAL A 19 26.75 5.35 16.67
CA VAL A 19 26.50 6.75 17.05
C VAL A 19 27.69 7.32 17.79
N ALA A 20 28.19 6.61 18.81
CA ALA A 20 29.36 7.02 19.58
C ALA A 20 30.61 7.16 18.69
N TRP A 21 30.85 6.21 17.80
CA TRP A 21 31.93 6.27 16.81
C TRP A 21 31.81 7.49 15.89
N ALA A 22 30.61 7.78 15.38
CA ALA A 22 30.38 8.90 14.47
C ALA A 22 30.64 10.24 15.18
N VAL A 23 30.12 10.40 16.40
CA VAL A 23 30.35 11.60 17.23
C VAL A 23 31.84 11.78 17.55
N ASP A 24 32.54 10.71 17.96
CA ASP A 24 33.98 10.75 18.22
C ASP A 24 34.80 11.11 16.96
N ALA A 25 34.47 10.52 15.80
CA ALA A 25 35.12 10.83 14.55
C ALA A 25 34.97 12.32 14.18
N LEU A 26 33.78 12.89 14.39
CA LEU A 26 33.53 14.30 14.17
C LEU A 26 34.34 15.20 15.13
N HIS A 27 34.48 14.82 16.41
CA HIS A 27 35.29 15.56 17.37
C HIS A 27 36.80 15.49 17.09
N ARG A 28 37.30 14.35 16.60
CA ARG A 28 38.72 14.19 16.23
C ARG A 28 39.11 14.95 14.97
N HIS A 29 38.15 15.38 14.15
CA HIS A 29 38.39 16.04 12.87
C HIS A 29 37.64 17.39 12.75
N PRO A 30 37.88 18.36 13.65
CA PRO A 30 37.10 19.60 13.71
C PRO A 30 37.32 20.52 12.49
N ASN A 31 38.48 20.39 11.82
CA ASN A 31 38.94 21.29 10.76
C ASN A 31 38.85 20.68 9.35
N ALA A 32 37.98 19.68 9.16
CA ALA A 32 37.74 19.15 7.81
C ALA A 32 37.17 20.26 6.90
N ARG A 33 37.71 20.40 5.68
CA ARG A 33 37.27 21.40 4.71
C ARG A 33 35.78 21.25 4.37
N HIS A 34 35.32 20.01 4.22
CA HIS A 34 33.92 19.64 4.05
C HIS A 34 33.70 18.24 4.61
N THR A 35 32.56 18.01 5.26
CA THR A 35 32.17 16.68 5.78
C THR A 35 31.03 16.10 4.94
N PHE A 36 31.20 14.89 4.42
CA PHE A 36 30.12 14.17 3.75
C PHE A 36 29.61 13.04 4.65
N VAL A 37 28.31 12.99 4.86
CA VAL A 37 27.65 11.93 5.62
C VAL A 37 26.81 11.10 4.67
N PHE A 38 27.13 9.81 4.54
CA PHE A 38 26.42 8.88 3.66
C PHE A 38 25.66 7.83 4.48
N MET A 39 24.42 7.54 4.09
CA MET A 39 23.58 6.52 4.71
C MET A 39 22.58 5.93 3.70
N HIS A 40 21.90 4.83 4.02
CA HIS A 40 20.85 4.30 3.14
C HIS A 40 19.50 4.97 3.40
N TYR A 41 18.94 4.80 4.60
CA TYR A 41 17.69 5.45 4.98
C TYR A 41 17.95 6.92 5.38
N PRO A 42 17.15 7.90 4.91
CA PRO A 42 17.29 9.30 5.29
C PRO A 42 16.90 9.51 6.76
N ALA A 43 17.86 9.34 7.68
CA ALA A 43 17.62 9.31 9.12
C ALA A 43 16.90 10.57 9.66
N TRP A 44 17.12 11.72 9.01
CA TRP A 44 16.47 12.98 9.36
C TRP A 44 14.94 12.99 9.16
N PHE A 45 14.37 12.06 8.37
CA PHE A 45 12.92 11.92 8.24
C PHE A 45 12.23 11.54 9.56
N GLY A 46 12.96 10.94 10.52
CA GLY A 46 12.42 10.71 11.86
C GLY A 46 12.04 12.00 12.60
N SER A 47 12.66 13.13 12.24
CA SER A 47 12.33 14.46 12.77
C SER A 47 11.37 15.26 11.89
N ASP A 48 11.02 14.75 10.71
CA ASP A 48 10.16 15.43 9.74
C ASP A 48 8.68 15.16 10.07
N PRO A 49 7.89 16.16 10.49
CA PRO A 49 6.49 16.00 10.85
C PRO A 49 5.63 15.32 9.77
N GLU A 50 6.02 15.46 8.50
CA GLU A 50 5.25 14.94 7.36
C GLU A 50 5.67 13.54 6.95
N ARG A 51 6.78 13.05 7.50
CA ARG A 51 7.37 11.75 7.18
C ARG A 51 7.64 10.91 8.43
N GLN A 52 6.97 11.22 9.55
CA GLN A 52 7.02 10.43 10.80
C GLN A 52 6.33 9.07 10.63
N ARG A 53 6.88 8.19 9.81
CA ARG A 53 6.54 6.77 9.74
C ARG A 53 7.83 5.96 9.83
N GLY A 54 8.29 5.78 11.08
CA GLY A 54 9.46 4.96 11.42
C GLY A 54 10.78 5.58 10.97
N GLY A 55 11.38 6.41 11.82
CA GLY A 55 12.67 7.05 11.54
C GLY A 55 13.54 7.20 12.78
N ILE A 56 14.82 7.44 12.55
CA ILE A 56 15.88 7.45 13.57
C ILE A 56 16.07 8.88 14.10
N SER A 57 15.13 9.39 14.90
CA SER A 57 15.17 10.81 15.29
C SER A 57 16.23 11.14 16.34
N ALA A 58 16.27 10.39 17.44
CA ALA A 58 17.14 10.69 18.57
C ALA A 58 18.63 10.41 18.28
N GLU A 59 18.93 9.29 17.63
CA GLU A 59 20.29 8.91 17.30
C GLU A 59 20.86 9.80 16.19
N TRP A 60 20.06 10.15 15.17
CA TRP A 60 20.48 11.13 14.17
C TRP A 60 20.72 12.50 14.79
N GLN A 61 19.84 12.97 15.68
CA GLN A 61 19.98 14.27 16.33
C GLN A 61 21.32 14.41 17.09
N ARG A 62 21.83 13.31 17.69
CA ARG A 62 23.16 13.31 18.32
C ARG A 62 24.30 13.52 17.32
N ILE A 63 24.23 12.85 16.17
CA ILE A 63 25.22 13.01 15.09
C ILE A 63 25.11 14.41 14.46
N GLU A 64 23.89 14.88 14.19
CA GLU A 64 23.61 16.20 13.62
C GLU A 64 24.06 17.33 14.57
N THR A 65 23.87 17.17 15.88
CA THR A 65 24.42 18.08 16.88
C THR A 65 25.95 18.09 16.86
N ALA A 66 26.57 16.91 16.75
CA ALA A 66 28.02 16.81 16.67
C ALA A 66 28.58 17.39 15.36
N LEU A 67 27.80 17.45 14.27
CA LEU A 67 28.14 18.18 13.03
C LEU A 67 28.31 19.68 13.30
N GLY A 68 27.45 20.27 14.12
CA GLY A 68 27.56 21.68 14.52
C GLY A 68 27.63 22.62 13.31
N ASN A 69 28.47 23.66 13.40
CA ASN A 69 28.53 24.73 12.39
C ASN A 69 29.48 24.44 11.20
N ARG A 70 30.04 23.23 11.09
CA ARG A 70 30.96 22.92 9.97
C ARG A 70 30.21 22.83 8.65
N LYS A 71 30.95 22.91 7.54
CA LYS A 71 30.38 22.67 6.22
C LYS A 71 30.17 21.17 6.02
N TYR A 72 28.93 20.77 5.76
CA TYR A 72 28.62 19.38 5.48
C TYR A 72 27.51 19.18 4.44
N SER A 73 27.51 17.99 3.87
CA SER A 73 26.41 17.48 3.03
C SER A 73 26.00 16.10 3.52
N VAL A 74 24.70 15.88 3.67
CA VAL A 74 24.12 14.59 4.06
C VAL A 74 23.46 13.97 2.84
N ILE A 75 23.83 12.74 2.52
CA ILE A 75 23.39 12.04 1.32
C ILE A 75 22.82 10.68 1.72
N ALA A 76 21.56 10.43 1.33
CA ALA A 76 20.87 9.17 1.55
C ALA A 76 20.27 8.60 0.25
N GLY A 77 19.54 7.48 0.36
CA GLY A 77 18.77 6.87 -0.72
C GLY A 77 17.40 6.42 -0.21
N HIS A 78 17.07 5.15 -0.38
CA HIS A 78 15.84 4.49 0.10
C HIS A 78 14.54 4.85 -0.64
N THR A 79 14.28 6.13 -0.94
CA THR A 79 12.98 6.55 -1.52
C THR A 79 12.90 6.44 -3.04
N HIS A 80 14.00 6.11 -3.71
CA HIS A 80 14.11 5.96 -5.18
C HIS A 80 13.85 7.23 -6.02
N ASN A 81 13.41 8.33 -5.42
CA ASN A 81 13.31 9.66 -6.03
C ASN A 81 14.43 10.58 -5.54
N LEU A 82 14.99 11.39 -6.45
CA LEU A 82 15.86 12.51 -6.09
C LEU A 82 15.10 13.50 -5.21
N MET A 83 15.73 13.94 -4.12
CA MET A 83 15.21 15.02 -3.29
C MET A 83 16.36 15.91 -2.85
N TRP A 84 16.13 17.22 -2.87
CA TRP A 84 17.08 18.21 -2.39
C TRP A 84 16.42 19.16 -1.39
N ALA A 85 17.10 19.40 -0.27
CA ALA A 85 16.69 20.37 0.71
C ALA A 85 17.91 21.01 1.41
N THR A 86 17.66 22.13 2.08
CA THR A 86 18.59 22.68 3.06
C THR A 86 18.03 22.48 4.46
N ARG A 87 18.90 22.14 5.42
CA ARG A 87 18.62 22.16 6.86
C ARG A 87 19.80 22.82 7.55
N ASP A 88 19.51 23.83 8.36
CA ASP A 88 20.53 24.64 9.06
C ASP A 88 21.64 25.14 8.13
N GLY A 89 21.26 25.55 6.92
CA GLY A 89 22.18 26.04 5.89
C GLY A 89 23.04 24.96 5.20
N ASN A 90 22.88 23.68 5.55
CA ASN A 90 23.61 22.55 4.98
C ASN A 90 22.72 21.71 4.06
N ARG A 91 23.35 20.97 3.14
CA ARG A 91 22.67 20.25 2.05
C ARG A 91 22.25 18.86 2.47
N TYR A 92 21.00 18.51 2.17
CA TYR A 92 20.43 17.19 2.40
C TYR A 92 19.89 16.68 1.08
N LEU A 93 20.47 15.58 0.60
CA LEU A 93 20.08 14.95 -0.64
C LEU A 93 19.62 13.52 -0.39
N VAL A 94 18.54 13.14 -1.09
CA VAL A 94 18.18 11.73 -1.26
C VAL A 94 18.36 11.38 -2.71
N HIS A 95 19.19 10.37 -3.01
CA HIS A 95 19.41 9.89 -4.35
C HIS A 95 18.28 8.99 -4.84
N GLY A 96 18.02 9.08 -6.15
CA GLY A 96 17.13 8.17 -6.85
C GLY A 96 17.77 6.81 -7.13
N ALA A 97 16.96 5.87 -7.61
CA ALA A 97 17.43 4.53 -7.95
C ALA A 97 18.05 4.46 -9.36
N THR A 98 19.12 3.69 -9.52
CA THR A 98 19.74 3.39 -10.83
C THR A 98 19.29 2.04 -11.42
N GLY A 99 18.89 1.08 -10.58
CA GLY A 99 18.51 -0.28 -11.03
C GLY A 99 17.33 -0.91 -10.27
N ALA A 100 16.66 -0.14 -9.41
CA ALA A 100 15.43 -0.58 -8.75
C ALA A 100 14.20 0.04 -9.45
N THR A 101 13.01 -0.49 -9.15
CA THR A 101 11.76 0.01 -9.73
C THR A 101 11.58 1.50 -9.45
N LEU A 102 11.36 2.24 -10.53
CA LEU A 102 11.07 3.66 -10.58
C LEU A 102 10.14 3.89 -11.77
N THR A 103 9.13 4.73 -11.62
CA THR A 103 8.31 5.22 -12.74
C THR A 103 8.85 6.58 -13.16
N PRO A 104 9.57 6.71 -14.29
CA PRO A 104 10.17 7.98 -14.67
C PRO A 104 9.12 9.06 -14.96
N SER A 105 9.39 10.30 -14.53
CA SER A 105 8.57 11.46 -14.81
C SER A 105 9.28 12.44 -15.76
N PRO A 106 8.56 13.03 -16.73
CA PRO A 106 9.08 14.12 -17.55
C PRO A 106 9.14 15.48 -16.80
N VAL A 107 8.70 15.54 -15.54
CA VAL A 107 8.82 16.70 -14.65
C VAL A 107 9.92 16.42 -13.64
N LYS A 108 11.08 17.05 -13.82
CA LYS A 108 12.29 16.74 -13.05
C LYS A 108 12.17 17.11 -11.56
N GLN A 109 11.32 18.07 -11.23
CA GLN A 109 11.03 18.47 -9.85
C GLN A 109 10.43 17.33 -9.00
N VAL A 110 9.80 16.33 -9.63
CA VAL A 110 9.31 15.10 -8.96
C VAL A 110 10.47 14.17 -8.55
N GLY A 111 11.67 14.37 -9.10
CA GLY A 111 12.86 13.57 -8.79
C GLY A 111 12.83 12.13 -9.31
N ALA A 112 11.82 11.78 -10.12
CA ALA A 112 11.65 10.44 -10.64
C ALA A 112 12.39 10.25 -11.98
N PHE A 113 13.70 10.09 -11.94
CA PHE A 113 14.52 9.73 -13.11
C PHE A 113 15.83 9.07 -12.68
N HIS A 114 16.37 8.20 -13.53
CA HIS A 114 17.65 7.55 -13.28
C HIS A 114 18.80 8.53 -13.42
N HIS A 115 19.70 8.56 -12.44
CA HIS A 115 20.86 9.45 -12.41
C HIS A 115 21.95 8.93 -11.47
N TYR A 116 23.12 9.54 -11.53
CA TYR A 116 24.14 9.51 -10.46
C TYR A 116 24.55 10.95 -10.11
N ALA A 117 25.20 11.17 -8.96
CA ALA A 117 25.84 12.45 -8.66
C ALA A 117 27.31 12.41 -9.02
N GLU A 118 27.80 13.50 -9.61
CA GLU A 118 29.21 13.85 -9.64
C GLU A 118 29.45 14.92 -8.57
N VAL A 119 30.47 14.70 -7.73
CA VAL A 119 30.82 15.61 -6.63
C VAL A 119 32.26 16.06 -6.79
N THR A 120 32.44 17.37 -6.95
CA THR A 120 33.75 18.01 -7.07
C THR A 120 33.99 18.90 -5.86
N VAL A 121 35.12 18.74 -5.19
CA VAL A 121 35.46 19.51 -3.98
C VAL A 121 36.62 20.45 -4.30
N GLU A 122 36.33 21.76 -4.28
CA GLU A 122 37.29 22.82 -4.54
C GLU A 122 37.40 23.72 -3.33
N ALA A 123 38.61 23.87 -2.78
CA ALA A 123 38.86 24.61 -1.55
C ALA A 123 37.92 24.18 -0.40
N ASP A 124 37.01 25.06 0.03
CA ASP A 124 35.99 24.86 1.07
C ASP A 124 34.57 24.66 0.51
N GLN A 125 34.45 24.52 -0.81
CA GLN A 125 33.19 24.28 -1.51
C GLN A 125 33.11 22.84 -2.02
N ALA A 126 31.90 22.30 -2.01
CA ALA A 126 31.61 21.09 -2.77
C ALA A 126 30.51 21.43 -3.78
N HIS A 127 30.73 21.03 -5.02
CA HIS A 127 29.81 21.18 -6.14
C HIS A 127 29.21 19.80 -6.42
N ILE A 128 27.88 19.73 -6.54
CA ILE A 128 27.17 18.49 -6.81
C ILE A 128 26.36 18.69 -8.10
N ALA A 129 26.64 17.85 -9.09
CA ALA A 129 25.88 17.79 -10.34
C ALA A 129 25.14 16.46 -10.41
N ILE A 130 23.89 16.50 -10.87
CA ILE A 130 23.07 15.31 -11.08
C ILE A 130 23.15 14.94 -12.56
N ILE A 131 23.74 13.79 -12.84
CA ILE A 131 23.97 13.30 -14.20
C ILE A 131 22.88 12.30 -14.57
N GLU A 132 21.94 12.75 -15.40
CA GLU A 132 21.01 11.88 -16.12
C GLU A 132 21.65 11.50 -17.46
N PRO A 133 21.52 10.26 -17.96
CA PRO A 133 22.03 9.94 -19.30
C PRO A 133 21.59 10.95 -20.37
N GLY A 134 22.54 11.72 -20.91
CA GLY A 134 22.29 12.78 -21.90
C GLY A 134 21.97 14.18 -21.34
N SER A 135 22.00 14.40 -20.03
CA SER A 135 21.73 15.70 -19.41
C SER A 135 22.48 15.91 -18.09
N ILE A 136 22.84 17.17 -17.79
CA ILE A 136 23.46 17.56 -16.52
C ILE A 136 22.51 18.54 -15.84
N TRP A 137 22.14 18.23 -14.59
CA TRP A 137 21.21 19.02 -13.80
C TRP A 137 21.90 19.56 -12.53
N PRO A 138 21.47 20.74 -12.02
CA PRO A 138 21.90 21.20 -10.70
C PRO A 138 21.36 20.27 -9.61
N GLU A 139 22.03 20.21 -8.45
CA GLU A 139 21.55 19.45 -7.28
C GLU A 139 20.14 19.85 -6.83
N THR A 140 19.73 21.09 -7.12
CA THR A 140 18.44 21.68 -6.76
C THR A 140 17.28 21.27 -7.70
N ILE A 141 17.53 20.46 -8.74
CA ILE A 141 16.52 20.16 -9.77
C ILE A 141 15.26 19.47 -9.24
N ALA A 142 15.35 18.77 -8.10
CA ALA A 142 14.22 18.13 -7.44
C ALA A 142 14.07 18.61 -5.98
N PRO A 143 13.53 19.83 -5.76
CA PRO A 143 13.34 20.37 -4.42
C PRO A 143 12.33 19.52 -3.63
N LEU A 144 12.67 19.19 -2.39
CA LEU A 144 11.78 18.48 -1.47
C LEU A 144 10.46 19.25 -1.27
N GLU A 145 10.52 20.58 -1.24
CA GLU A 145 9.32 21.41 -1.03
C GLU A 145 8.34 21.32 -2.20
N PHE A 146 8.81 21.17 -3.45
CA PHE A 146 7.94 20.92 -4.59
C PHE A 146 7.14 19.62 -4.38
N GLN A 147 7.81 18.55 -3.99
CA GLN A 147 7.18 17.25 -3.74
C GLN A 147 6.19 17.30 -2.57
N ARG A 148 6.52 18.04 -1.50
CA ARG A 148 5.62 18.27 -0.37
C ARG A 148 4.39 19.07 -0.79
N ASN A 149 4.57 20.12 -1.58
CA ASN A 149 3.44 20.95 -2.01
C ASN A 149 2.51 20.19 -2.95
N ILE A 150 3.03 19.27 -3.78
CA ILE A 150 2.19 18.30 -4.51
C ILE A 150 1.44 17.37 -3.54
N GLY A 151 2.13 16.76 -2.56
CA GLY A 151 1.49 15.85 -1.60
C GLY A 151 0.47 16.50 -0.67
N ARG A 152 0.58 17.82 -0.42
CA ARG A 152 -0.37 18.61 0.38
C ARG A 152 -1.50 19.22 -0.46
N LEU A 153 -1.37 19.20 -1.80
CA LEU A 153 -2.24 19.92 -2.73
C LEU A 153 -3.70 19.50 -2.57
N VAL A 154 -3.94 18.22 -2.28
CA VAL A 154 -5.29 17.66 -2.18
C VAL A 154 -5.54 17.03 -0.82
N ARG A 155 -6.70 17.35 -0.25
CA ARG A 155 -7.30 16.60 0.85
C ARG A 155 -8.60 15.97 0.36
N VAL A 156 -8.66 14.65 0.37
CA VAL A 156 -9.84 13.90 -0.05
C VAL A 156 -10.65 13.44 1.14
N GLN A 157 -11.95 13.63 1.07
CA GLN A 157 -12.93 13.06 2.00
C GLN A 157 -14.02 12.36 1.21
N SER A 158 -14.61 11.33 1.80
CA SER A 158 -15.75 10.64 1.22
C SER A 158 -16.88 10.50 2.23
N SER A 159 -18.12 10.58 1.75
CA SER A 159 -19.31 10.39 2.56
C SER A 159 -20.29 9.44 1.89
N ARG A 160 -21.25 8.96 2.69
CA ARG A 160 -22.32 8.06 2.27
C ARG A 160 -23.64 8.61 2.78
N GLN A 161 -24.66 8.60 1.92
CA GLN A 161 -26.03 8.95 2.27
C GLN A 161 -27.01 7.92 1.72
N ASP A 162 -28.01 7.56 2.53
CA ASP A 162 -29.18 6.82 2.08
C ASP A 162 -30.23 7.79 1.55
N LEU A 163 -30.69 7.57 0.31
CA LEU A 163 -31.69 8.43 -0.35
C LEU A 163 -33.10 7.95 -0.02
N ALA A 164 -34.07 8.88 -0.05
CA ALA A 164 -35.46 8.61 0.31
C ALA A 164 -36.15 7.56 -0.59
N ASP A 165 -35.66 7.41 -1.82
CA ASP A 165 -36.15 6.43 -2.80
C ASP A 165 -35.47 5.05 -2.69
N GLY A 166 -34.70 4.82 -1.62
CA GLY A 166 -34.03 3.54 -1.37
C GLY A 166 -32.68 3.37 -2.06
N ARG A 167 -32.20 4.38 -2.81
CA ARG A 167 -30.85 4.39 -3.38
C ARG A 167 -29.78 4.81 -2.36
N ILE A 168 -28.51 4.63 -2.72
CA ILE A 168 -27.35 5.11 -1.98
C ILE A 168 -26.65 6.18 -2.82
N ALA A 169 -26.30 7.30 -2.19
CA ALA A 169 -25.35 8.27 -2.73
C ALA A 169 -24.00 8.13 -2.01
N MET A 170 -22.94 8.03 -2.79
CA MET A 170 -21.55 8.10 -2.33
C MET A 170 -20.94 9.39 -2.85
N GLU A 171 -20.36 10.19 -1.98
CA GLU A 171 -19.71 11.44 -2.37
C GLU A 171 -18.22 11.37 -2.12
N VAL A 172 -17.44 11.95 -3.03
CA VAL A 172 -16.00 12.20 -2.87
C VAL A 172 -15.75 13.66 -3.13
N THR A 173 -15.20 14.33 -2.13
CA THR A 173 -14.83 15.74 -2.20
C THR A 173 -13.32 15.88 -2.08
N ALA A 174 -12.70 16.47 -3.10
CA ALA A 174 -11.30 16.83 -3.15
C ALA A 174 -11.18 18.33 -2.89
N ALA A 175 -10.77 18.69 -1.67
CA ALA A 175 -10.43 20.07 -1.33
C ALA A 175 -8.99 20.36 -1.81
N LEU A 176 -8.85 21.39 -2.64
CA LEU A 176 -7.62 21.75 -3.34
C LEU A 176 -7.02 23.02 -2.74
N ASN A 177 -5.71 23.01 -2.52
CA ASN A 177 -4.96 24.17 -2.04
C ASN A 177 -3.56 24.18 -2.65
N ASN A 178 -3.34 25.01 -3.66
CA ASN A 178 -2.10 25.03 -4.42
C ASN A 178 -1.04 25.92 -3.77
N HIS A 179 0.12 25.33 -3.45
CA HIS A 179 1.33 26.03 -2.98
C HIS A 179 2.57 25.61 -3.78
N VAL A 180 2.41 25.06 -4.97
CA VAL A 180 3.52 24.50 -5.77
C VAL A 180 4.44 25.60 -6.31
N GLY A 181 4.03 26.88 -6.24
CA GLY A 181 4.77 28.04 -6.72
C GLY A 181 4.41 28.44 -8.15
N ASP A 182 3.43 27.77 -8.76
CA ASP A 182 2.97 27.98 -10.14
C ASP A 182 1.63 27.23 -10.38
N THR A 183 1.06 27.35 -11.57
CA THR A 183 -0.25 26.81 -11.94
C THR A 183 -0.24 25.29 -12.04
N VAL A 184 -1.26 24.67 -11.44
CA VAL A 184 -1.52 23.23 -11.48
C VAL A 184 -2.92 22.96 -12.03
N SER A 185 -3.13 21.77 -12.60
CA SER A 185 -4.48 21.28 -12.88
C SER A 185 -4.74 19.95 -12.20
N VAL A 186 -5.94 19.81 -11.65
CA VAL A 186 -6.39 18.61 -10.94
C VAL A 186 -7.65 18.11 -11.62
N ALA A 187 -7.64 16.84 -12.02
CA ALA A 187 -8.80 16.16 -12.58
C ALA A 187 -9.28 15.07 -11.62
N LEU A 188 -10.52 15.15 -11.16
CA LEU A 188 -11.23 14.10 -10.41
C LEU A 188 -12.12 13.32 -11.38
N ILE A 189 -11.91 12.01 -11.48
CA ILE A 189 -12.46 11.16 -12.53
C ILE A 189 -13.19 9.96 -11.89
N PRO A 190 -14.47 9.72 -12.20
CA PRO A 190 -15.16 8.49 -11.79
C PRO A 190 -14.51 7.26 -12.43
N VAL A 191 -14.45 6.18 -11.66
CA VAL A 191 -14.10 4.85 -12.15
C VAL A 191 -15.26 3.95 -11.78
N VAL A 192 -16.12 3.67 -12.76
CA VAL A 192 -17.29 2.81 -12.59
C VAL A 192 -17.03 1.44 -13.21
N GLY A 193 -17.56 0.40 -12.56
CA GLY A 193 -17.48 -0.98 -13.05
C GLY A 193 -18.53 -1.27 -14.12
N ALA A 194 -19.43 -2.22 -13.84
CA ALA A 194 -20.49 -2.58 -14.76
C ALA A 194 -21.46 -1.40 -15.00
N ALA A 195 -21.83 -1.19 -16.27
CA ALA A 195 -22.76 -0.15 -16.67
C ALA A 195 -24.11 -0.30 -15.94
N GLY A 196 -24.66 0.82 -15.45
CA GLY A 196 -25.96 0.85 -14.77
C GLY A 196 -25.94 0.48 -13.28
N VAL A 197 -24.79 0.13 -12.69
CA VAL A 197 -24.68 -0.11 -11.23
C VAL A 197 -24.59 1.21 -10.46
N TRP A 198 -23.69 2.10 -10.90
CA TRP A 198 -23.46 3.41 -10.31
C TRP A 198 -23.49 4.49 -11.39
N ALA A 199 -24.24 5.57 -11.15
CA ALA A 199 -24.29 6.74 -12.00
C ALA A 199 -23.46 7.88 -11.37
N PRO A 200 -22.31 8.25 -11.96
CA PRO A 200 -21.53 9.40 -11.50
C PRO A 200 -22.21 10.71 -11.91
N SER A 201 -22.01 11.78 -11.13
CA SER A 201 -22.56 13.12 -11.42
C SER A 201 -21.92 13.81 -12.62
N ALA A 202 -20.71 13.38 -13.02
CA ALA A 202 -19.98 13.87 -14.19
C ALA A 202 -18.95 12.82 -14.65
N ASP A 203 -18.56 12.86 -15.93
CA ASP A 203 -17.52 11.99 -16.50
C ASP A 203 -16.10 12.40 -16.07
N SER A 204 -15.92 13.67 -15.72
CA SER A 204 -14.74 14.21 -15.05
C SER A 204 -15.04 15.60 -14.50
N LEU A 205 -14.33 15.99 -13.46
CA LEU A 205 -14.32 17.36 -12.92
C LEU A 205 -12.88 17.85 -12.94
N VAL A 206 -12.65 19.06 -13.44
CA VAL A 206 -11.29 19.62 -13.61
C VAL A 206 -11.23 21.00 -12.99
N SER A 207 -10.20 21.24 -12.17
CA SER A 207 -9.83 22.56 -11.67
C SER A 207 -8.46 22.95 -12.19
N VAL A 208 -8.28 24.23 -12.54
CA VAL A 208 -6.99 24.83 -12.88
C VAL A 208 -6.74 25.95 -11.89
N LEU A 209 -5.69 25.80 -11.09
CA LEU A 209 -5.42 26.64 -9.93
C LEU A 209 -4.09 27.38 -10.12
N PRO A 210 -4.06 28.73 -10.09
CA PRO A 210 -2.81 29.46 -9.97
C PRO A 210 -2.17 29.19 -8.59
N ASP A 211 -0.93 29.64 -8.40
CA ASP A 211 -0.29 29.55 -7.08
C ASP A 211 -1.09 30.30 -6.01
N GLY A 212 -1.19 29.72 -4.81
CA GLY A 212 -2.05 30.19 -3.71
C GLY A 212 -3.56 29.97 -3.93
N GLY A 213 -3.98 29.42 -5.07
CA GLY A 213 -5.38 29.16 -5.38
C GLY A 213 -5.98 28.00 -4.58
N THR A 214 -7.26 28.12 -4.24
CA THR A 214 -8.05 27.05 -3.60
C THR A 214 -9.31 26.75 -4.40
N ASP A 215 -9.74 25.50 -4.42
CA ASP A 215 -11.02 25.07 -5.03
C ASP A 215 -11.49 23.75 -4.40
N SER A 216 -12.69 23.28 -4.75
CA SER A 216 -13.24 22.02 -4.30
C SER A 216 -13.95 21.30 -5.44
N LEU A 217 -13.56 20.05 -5.70
CA LEU A 217 -14.22 19.19 -6.69
C LEU A 217 -15.00 18.10 -5.95
N THR A 218 -16.30 17.99 -6.24
CA THR A 218 -17.19 17.02 -5.61
C THR A 218 -17.83 16.11 -6.64
N LEU A 219 -17.52 14.82 -6.57
CA LEU A 219 -18.06 13.77 -7.42
C LEU A 219 -19.04 12.91 -6.61
N THR A 220 -20.26 12.73 -7.12
CA THR A 220 -21.29 11.91 -6.48
C THR A 220 -21.59 10.69 -7.34
N PHE A 221 -21.71 9.52 -6.73
CA PHE A 221 -22.15 8.29 -7.35
C PHE A 221 -23.48 7.86 -6.75
N VAL A 222 -24.49 7.65 -7.58
CA VAL A 222 -25.79 7.16 -7.13
C VAL A 222 -26.01 5.74 -7.63
N GLY A 223 -26.35 4.83 -6.73
CA GLY A 223 -26.53 3.40 -7.03
C GLY A 223 -27.65 2.77 -6.21
N SER A 224 -28.02 1.54 -6.56
CA SER A 224 -29.06 0.78 -5.84
C SER A 224 -28.47 0.05 -4.63
N ARG A 225 -29.27 -0.11 -3.57
CA ARG A 225 -28.93 -0.98 -2.43
C ARG A 225 -28.85 -2.46 -2.81
N ASP A 226 -29.63 -2.89 -3.81
CA ASP A 226 -29.72 -4.29 -4.21
C ASP A 226 -28.72 -4.65 -5.32
N ASN A 227 -28.27 -3.64 -6.09
CA ASN A 227 -27.28 -3.78 -7.15
C ASN A 227 -26.15 -2.76 -6.97
N TRP A 228 -25.19 -3.12 -6.12
CA TRP A 228 -24.11 -2.25 -5.63
C TRP A 228 -22.71 -2.66 -6.11
N TYR A 229 -22.57 -3.87 -6.66
CA TYR A 229 -21.29 -4.42 -7.09
C TYR A 229 -21.16 -4.37 -8.63
N PRO A 230 -20.01 -3.96 -9.19
CA PRO A 230 -18.82 -3.47 -8.50
C PRO A 230 -19.06 -2.14 -7.79
N THR A 231 -18.36 -1.92 -6.67
CA THR A 231 -18.39 -0.63 -5.96
C THR A 231 -17.80 0.48 -6.83
N PRO A 232 -18.25 1.74 -6.72
CA PRO A 232 -17.69 2.82 -7.49
C PRO A 232 -16.30 3.15 -6.94
N ALA A 233 -15.42 3.64 -7.80
CA ALA A 233 -14.10 4.13 -7.43
C ALA A 233 -13.88 5.51 -8.03
N TRP A 234 -12.83 6.20 -7.58
CA TRP A 234 -12.41 7.47 -8.15
C TRP A 234 -10.91 7.44 -8.41
N LYS A 235 -10.50 8.15 -9.46
CA LYS A 235 -9.10 8.45 -9.76
C LYS A 235 -8.92 9.96 -9.76
N MET A 236 -7.77 10.42 -9.32
CA MET A 236 -7.40 11.83 -9.45
C MET A 236 -6.03 11.95 -10.11
N VAL A 237 -5.89 12.92 -11.01
CA VAL A 237 -4.64 13.20 -11.71
C VAL A 237 -4.25 14.65 -11.49
N VAL A 238 -3.05 14.86 -10.95
CA VAL A 238 -2.45 16.18 -10.75
C VAL A 238 -1.44 16.42 -11.88
N ARG A 239 -1.55 17.59 -12.52
CA ARG A 239 -0.65 18.00 -13.59
C ARG A 239 0.02 19.33 -13.28
N TYR A 240 1.29 19.41 -13.67
CA TYR A 240 2.12 20.61 -13.65
C TYR A 240 2.66 20.82 -15.07
N HIS A 241 2.45 22.01 -15.63
CA HIS A 241 2.79 22.32 -17.05
C HIS A 241 2.20 21.30 -18.04
N GLY A 242 0.97 20.85 -17.78
CA GLY A 242 0.27 19.86 -18.61
C GLY A 242 0.78 18.42 -18.49
N LYS A 243 1.84 18.18 -17.70
CA LYS A 243 2.42 16.86 -17.47
C LYS A 243 1.96 16.29 -16.13
N GLU A 244 1.69 14.99 -16.07
CA GLU A 244 1.32 14.30 -14.84
C GLU A 244 2.49 14.31 -13.84
N VAL A 245 2.20 14.73 -12.60
CA VAL A 245 3.16 14.77 -11.49
C VAL A 245 2.73 13.89 -10.32
N ASP A 246 1.44 13.60 -10.20
CA ASP A 246 0.91 12.68 -9.19
C ASP A 246 -0.44 12.11 -9.63
N THR A 247 -0.74 10.90 -9.16
CA THR A 247 -2.00 10.20 -9.43
C THR A 247 -2.47 9.48 -8.18
N TYR A 248 -3.72 9.71 -7.79
CA TYR A 248 -4.38 9.02 -6.69
C TYR A 248 -5.39 8.01 -7.25
N GLY A 249 -5.41 6.82 -6.66
CA GLY A 249 -6.35 5.77 -7.04
C GLY A 249 -5.97 5.01 -8.33
N PRO A 250 -6.90 4.18 -8.87
CA PRO A 250 -8.31 4.12 -8.53
C PRO A 250 -8.55 3.68 -7.07
N SER A 251 -9.34 4.46 -6.34
CA SER A 251 -9.67 4.22 -4.93
C SER A 251 -11.15 3.84 -4.81
N PRO A 252 -11.48 2.59 -4.44
CA PRO A 252 -12.86 2.15 -4.30
C PRO A 252 -13.54 2.83 -3.10
N LEU A 253 -14.85 3.06 -3.24
CA LEU A 253 -15.70 3.57 -2.18
C LEU A 253 -16.49 2.43 -1.57
N ASN A 254 -16.62 2.43 -0.24
CA ASN A 254 -17.42 1.45 0.47
C ASN A 254 -18.86 1.97 0.64
N PRO A 255 -19.86 1.41 -0.06
CA PRO A 255 -21.25 1.84 0.06
C PRO A 255 -21.95 1.32 1.32
N PHE A 256 -21.22 0.71 2.25
CA PHE A 256 -21.76 0.11 3.47
C PHE A 256 -21.10 0.68 4.72
N SER A 257 -21.88 0.83 5.80
CA SER A 257 -21.35 1.21 7.11
C SER A 257 -20.60 0.05 7.75
N GLU A 258 -19.40 0.31 8.26
CA GLU A 258 -18.60 -0.69 8.99
C GLU A 258 -19.24 -1.12 10.32
N SER A 259 -20.22 -0.37 10.83
CA SER A 259 -20.94 -0.70 12.08
C SER A 259 -21.69 -2.03 12.06
N ARG A 260 -21.89 -2.62 10.87
CA ARG A 260 -22.53 -3.93 10.68
C ARG A 260 -21.56 -5.02 10.20
N ALA A 261 -20.26 -4.73 10.17
CA ALA A 261 -19.24 -5.69 9.78
C ALA A 261 -19.05 -6.71 10.91
N THR A 262 -19.37 -7.97 10.64
CA THR A 262 -19.08 -9.08 11.55
C THR A 262 -17.82 -9.79 11.08
N VAL A 263 -16.77 -9.75 11.90
CA VAL A 263 -15.54 -10.52 11.66
C VAL A 263 -15.87 -12.01 11.67
N LEU A 264 -15.38 -12.74 10.66
CA LEU A 264 -15.55 -14.20 10.59
C LEU A 264 -14.73 -14.86 11.73
N PRO A 265 -15.40 -15.46 12.75
CA PRO A 265 -14.80 -15.67 14.06
C PRO A 265 -13.87 -16.88 14.13
N GLU A 266 -14.06 -17.87 13.27
CA GLU A 266 -13.24 -19.09 13.27
C GLU A 266 -13.00 -19.60 11.85
N TRP A 267 -11.75 -19.96 11.59
CA TRP A 267 -11.29 -20.56 10.35
C TRP A 267 -10.60 -21.89 10.63
N ARG A 268 -10.64 -22.77 9.63
CA ARG A 268 -9.71 -23.88 9.50
C ARG A 268 -8.67 -23.53 8.46
N ALA A 269 -7.40 -23.74 8.79
CA ALA A 269 -6.29 -23.49 7.88
C ALA A 269 -5.54 -24.78 7.57
N LEU A 270 -5.02 -24.91 6.35
CA LEU A 270 -4.20 -26.04 5.91
C LEU A 270 -3.03 -25.53 5.09
N GLY A 271 -1.82 -25.97 5.42
CA GLY A 271 -0.62 -25.54 4.73
C GLY A 271 0.67 -25.78 5.51
N THR A 272 1.79 -25.24 5.05
CA THR A 272 1.93 -24.51 3.77
C THR A 272 2.37 -25.42 2.62
N PHE A 273 2.03 -25.03 1.39
CA PHE A 273 2.44 -25.70 0.16
C PHE A 273 3.34 -24.76 -0.66
N PRO A 274 4.46 -25.24 -1.24
CA PRO A 274 5.32 -24.38 -2.05
C PRO A 274 4.59 -23.93 -3.32
N VAL A 275 4.74 -22.64 -3.68
CA VAL A 275 4.21 -22.10 -4.95
C VAL A 275 5.27 -21.85 -6.03
N GLY A 276 6.55 -21.99 -5.69
CA GLY A 276 7.67 -21.67 -6.57
C GLY A 276 7.84 -20.16 -6.75
N SER A 277 8.67 -19.77 -7.71
CA SER A 277 8.94 -18.35 -8.00
C SER A 277 7.68 -17.62 -8.45
N ILE A 278 7.47 -16.43 -7.90
CA ILE A 278 6.35 -15.55 -8.26
C ILE A 278 6.83 -14.52 -9.29
N ASN A 279 6.16 -14.48 -10.45
CA ASN A 279 6.36 -13.44 -11.46
C ASN A 279 5.24 -12.40 -11.35
N ARG A 280 5.56 -11.22 -10.80
CA ARG A 280 4.59 -10.14 -10.60
C ARG A 280 4.28 -9.36 -11.88
N ASP A 281 5.15 -9.42 -12.88
CA ASP A 281 5.04 -8.60 -14.10
C ASP A 281 3.86 -9.05 -14.99
N VAL A 282 3.45 -10.30 -14.84
CA VAL A 282 2.30 -10.87 -15.56
C VAL A 282 1.00 -10.80 -14.75
N MET A 283 1.04 -10.24 -13.54
CA MET A 283 -0.13 -10.11 -12.65
C MET A 283 -0.81 -8.74 -12.81
N PRO A 284 -2.14 -8.65 -12.65
CA PRO A 284 -3.10 -9.74 -12.43
C PRO A 284 -3.55 -10.44 -13.73
N GLY A 285 -3.05 -10.04 -14.90
CA GLY A 285 -3.57 -10.49 -16.20
C GLY A 285 -3.38 -11.99 -16.51
N ASN A 286 -2.35 -12.63 -15.95
CA ASN A 286 -2.09 -14.05 -16.13
C ASN A 286 -1.60 -14.71 -14.82
N PRO A 287 -2.50 -14.99 -13.87
CA PRO A 287 -2.14 -15.49 -12.55
C PRO A 287 -1.55 -16.89 -12.57
N ARG A 288 -1.91 -17.72 -13.55
CA ARG A 288 -1.32 -19.05 -13.72
C ARG A 288 0.16 -18.98 -14.10
N ALA A 289 0.57 -18.00 -14.90
CA ALA A 289 1.98 -17.75 -15.18
C ALA A 289 2.69 -17.04 -14.02
N GLY A 290 1.98 -16.18 -13.28
CA GLY A 290 2.54 -15.44 -12.16
C GLY A 290 2.78 -16.26 -10.90
N VAL A 291 1.89 -17.21 -10.57
CA VAL A 291 1.98 -18.05 -9.37
C VAL A 291 1.65 -19.52 -9.71
N PRO A 292 2.47 -20.21 -10.52
CA PRO A 292 2.12 -21.51 -11.08
C PRO A 292 1.81 -22.57 -10.01
N GLY A 293 2.54 -22.60 -8.89
CA GLY A 293 2.34 -23.60 -7.85
C GLY A 293 1.02 -23.47 -7.08
N MET A 294 0.34 -22.32 -7.16
CA MET A 294 -1.02 -22.15 -6.67
C MET A 294 -2.05 -22.92 -7.52
N PHE A 295 -1.76 -23.15 -8.79
CA PHE A 295 -2.63 -23.83 -9.74
C PHE A 295 -2.29 -25.33 -9.91
N VAL A 296 -1.33 -25.84 -9.14
CA VAL A 296 -1.10 -27.29 -9.00
C VAL A 296 -2.31 -27.89 -8.27
N PRO A 297 -3.07 -28.81 -8.91
CA PRO A 297 -4.26 -29.38 -8.30
C PRO A 297 -3.95 -30.09 -7.00
N ARG A 298 -4.74 -29.81 -5.96
CA ARG A 298 -4.70 -30.50 -4.66
C ARG A 298 -6.11 -30.82 -4.22
N ALA A 299 -6.27 -31.87 -3.41
CA ALA A 299 -7.58 -32.28 -2.90
C ALA A 299 -8.42 -31.13 -2.29
N PRO A 300 -7.85 -30.16 -1.56
CA PRO A 300 -8.60 -29.01 -1.05
C PRO A 300 -9.16 -28.07 -2.13
N ASP A 301 -8.66 -28.08 -3.37
CA ASP A 301 -9.21 -27.24 -4.44
C ASP A 301 -10.66 -27.62 -4.81
N ALA A 302 -11.11 -28.82 -4.43
CA ALA A 302 -12.51 -29.25 -4.53
C ALA A 302 -13.42 -28.65 -3.43
N GLY A 303 -12.86 -27.90 -2.49
CA GLY A 303 -13.56 -27.32 -1.35
C GLY A 303 -13.40 -28.14 -0.06
N TRP A 304 -14.18 -27.76 0.96
CA TRP A 304 -14.14 -28.41 2.27
C TRP A 304 -14.72 -29.83 2.21
N ASN A 305 -13.94 -30.81 2.66
CA ASN A 305 -14.27 -32.24 2.62
C ASN A 305 -14.40 -32.87 4.02
N GLY A 306 -14.84 -32.10 5.01
CA GLY A 306 -14.94 -32.57 6.41
C GLY A 306 -13.61 -32.54 7.17
N GLY A 307 -12.61 -31.82 6.66
CA GLY A 307 -11.32 -31.66 7.33
C GLY A 307 -10.38 -32.85 7.15
N ALA A 308 -10.55 -33.61 6.06
CA ALA A 308 -9.66 -34.73 5.77
C ALA A 308 -8.21 -34.23 5.59
N PRO A 309 -7.21 -34.96 6.12
CA PRO A 309 -5.82 -34.61 5.92
C PRO A 309 -5.43 -34.75 4.45
N VAL A 310 -4.38 -34.02 4.05
CA VAL A 310 -3.88 -34.02 2.67
C VAL A 310 -2.44 -34.50 2.67
N THR A 311 -2.14 -35.50 1.84
CA THR A 311 -0.76 -35.99 1.67
C THR A 311 -0.20 -35.50 0.33
N VAL A 312 0.94 -34.82 0.37
CA VAL A 312 1.69 -34.37 -0.80
C VAL A 312 3.13 -34.84 -0.62
N ASP A 313 3.67 -35.55 -1.60
CA ASP A 313 5.06 -36.05 -1.61
C ASP A 313 5.46 -36.80 -0.31
N GLY A 314 4.55 -37.62 0.21
CA GLY A 314 4.77 -38.41 1.43
C GLY A 314 4.62 -37.62 2.74
N ARG A 315 4.39 -36.31 2.70
CA ARG A 315 4.09 -35.49 3.88
C ARG A 315 2.58 -35.29 4.03
N THR A 316 2.06 -35.63 5.21
CA THR A 316 0.66 -35.40 5.56
C THR A 316 0.49 -34.06 6.27
N TYR A 317 -0.52 -33.30 5.83
CA TYR A 317 -0.93 -32.01 6.35
C TYR A 317 -2.33 -32.13 6.93
N SER A 318 -2.54 -31.55 8.11
CA SER A 318 -3.84 -31.56 8.80
C SER A 318 -4.38 -30.16 8.97
N TRP A 319 -5.70 -30.03 8.95
CA TRP A 319 -6.38 -28.77 9.20
C TRP A 319 -6.19 -28.34 10.66
N VAL A 320 -5.78 -27.10 10.87
CA VAL A 320 -5.59 -26.49 12.19
C VAL A 320 -6.57 -25.35 12.39
N ALA A 321 -6.86 -25.00 13.65
CA ALA A 321 -7.65 -23.82 13.95
C ALA A 321 -6.84 -22.55 13.63
N ALA A 322 -7.48 -21.59 12.97
CA ALA A 322 -6.94 -20.26 12.75
C ALA A 322 -8.00 -19.25 13.18
N ARG A 323 -7.67 -18.40 14.16
CA ARG A 323 -8.61 -17.46 14.77
C ARG A 323 -8.12 -16.03 14.52
N PRO A 324 -9.03 -15.08 14.24
CA PRO A 324 -8.67 -13.69 14.15
C PRO A 324 -8.21 -13.19 15.53
N ASP A 325 -7.25 -12.26 15.55
CA ASP A 325 -6.87 -11.56 16.77
C ASP A 325 -7.83 -10.37 17.06
N SER A 326 -7.50 -9.53 18.05
CA SER A 326 -8.32 -8.39 18.46
C SER A 326 -8.55 -7.34 17.36
N THR A 327 -7.77 -7.39 16.27
CA THR A 327 -7.91 -6.53 15.09
C THR A 327 -8.79 -7.12 14.00
N GLY A 328 -9.24 -8.37 14.18
CA GLY A 328 -9.98 -9.13 13.17
C GLY A 328 -9.09 -9.85 12.16
N ARG A 329 -7.76 -9.84 12.34
CA ARG A 329 -6.79 -10.46 11.43
C ARG A 329 -6.47 -11.89 11.83
N VAL A 330 -6.61 -12.82 10.89
CA VAL A 330 -6.07 -14.18 10.97
C VAL A 330 -4.60 -14.12 10.51
N SER A 331 -3.68 -14.19 11.47
CA SER A 331 -2.24 -14.23 11.21
C SER A 331 -1.81 -15.65 10.81
N LEU A 332 -1.37 -15.83 9.56
CA LEU A 332 -0.88 -17.11 9.06
C LEU A 332 0.56 -17.38 9.48
N ASP A 333 1.32 -16.33 9.80
CA ASP A 333 2.63 -16.42 10.44
C ASP A 333 2.54 -17.04 11.85
N ARG A 334 1.51 -16.73 12.65
CA ARG A 334 1.27 -17.41 13.93
C ARG A 334 0.84 -18.87 13.78
N VAL A 335 0.18 -19.21 12.67
CA VAL A 335 -0.33 -20.57 12.42
C VAL A 335 0.75 -21.49 11.82
N PHE A 336 1.55 -20.99 10.88
CA PHE A 336 2.49 -21.79 10.09
C PHE A 336 3.95 -21.29 10.13
N GLY A 337 4.21 -20.16 10.76
CA GLY A 337 5.49 -19.45 10.67
C GLY A 337 5.58 -18.52 9.45
N ILE A 338 6.66 -17.74 9.42
CA ILE A 338 7.02 -16.91 8.26
C ILE A 338 7.63 -17.84 7.21
N VAL A 339 6.84 -18.16 6.18
CA VAL A 339 7.24 -19.06 5.11
C VAL A 339 6.99 -18.39 3.76
N ASP A 340 8.07 -17.97 3.11
CA ASP A 340 8.05 -17.34 1.79
C ASP A 340 7.61 -18.32 0.69
N LEU A 341 7.14 -17.78 -0.44
CA LEU A 341 6.76 -18.54 -1.64
C LEU A 341 5.87 -19.75 -1.33
N SER A 342 4.84 -19.51 -0.51
CA SER A 342 3.99 -20.55 0.02
C SER A 342 2.49 -20.27 -0.16
N LEU A 343 1.67 -21.32 -0.10
CA LEU A 343 0.22 -21.29 -0.20
C LEU A 343 -0.38 -21.89 1.07
N ALA A 344 -1.39 -21.21 1.62
CA ALA A 344 -2.29 -21.76 2.61
C ALA A 344 -3.73 -21.77 2.08
N TYR A 345 -4.49 -22.75 2.54
CA TYR A 345 -5.93 -22.81 2.36
C TYR A 345 -6.61 -22.42 3.66
N LEU A 346 -7.70 -21.65 3.57
CA LEU A 346 -8.56 -21.34 4.70
C LEU A 346 -10.01 -21.69 4.36
N SER A 347 -10.75 -22.19 5.34
CA SER A 347 -12.17 -22.50 5.21
C SER A 347 -12.96 -22.02 6.43
N THR A 348 -14.17 -21.55 6.17
CA THR A 348 -15.18 -21.19 7.17
C THR A 348 -16.57 -21.36 6.53
N ALA A 349 -17.63 -21.19 7.31
CA ALA A 349 -18.99 -21.34 6.83
C ALA A 349 -19.92 -20.25 7.36
N ILE A 350 -20.87 -19.89 6.50
CA ILE A 350 -21.88 -18.85 6.77
C ILE A 350 -23.26 -19.49 6.58
N TYR A 351 -24.05 -19.55 7.63
CA TYR A 351 -25.46 -19.89 7.54
C TYR A 351 -26.25 -18.64 7.17
N SER A 352 -27.12 -18.77 6.17
CA SER A 352 -28.13 -17.77 5.83
C SER A 352 -29.53 -18.38 5.94
N PRO A 353 -30.52 -17.73 6.57
CA PRO A 353 -31.88 -18.27 6.64
C PRO A 353 -32.65 -18.16 5.31
N VAL A 354 -32.16 -17.36 4.37
CA VAL A 354 -32.78 -17.08 3.07
C VAL A 354 -31.71 -16.99 1.99
N ASP A 355 -32.13 -17.04 0.73
CA ASP A 355 -31.27 -16.61 -0.37
C ASP A 355 -31.07 -15.09 -0.27
N GLN A 356 -29.82 -14.63 -0.19
CA GLN A 356 -29.50 -13.20 -0.11
C GLN A 356 -28.07 -12.91 -0.55
N ARG A 357 -27.88 -11.74 -1.16
CA ARG A 357 -26.56 -11.19 -1.45
C ARG A 357 -26.08 -10.34 -0.27
N VAL A 358 -24.88 -10.63 0.24
CA VAL A 358 -24.24 -9.83 1.28
C VAL A 358 -22.82 -9.41 0.87
N PRO A 359 -22.33 -8.24 1.29
CA PRO A 359 -20.94 -7.84 1.06
C PRO A 359 -19.98 -8.57 1.99
N ILE A 360 -18.84 -9.00 1.47
CA ILE A 360 -17.65 -9.34 2.27
C ILE A 360 -16.56 -8.30 2.03
N GLN A 361 -16.01 -7.74 3.12
CA GLN A 361 -14.75 -7.02 3.10
C GLN A 361 -13.62 -8.03 3.32
N ILE A 362 -12.67 -8.10 2.40
CA ILE A 362 -11.54 -9.02 2.48
C ILE A 362 -10.23 -8.29 2.23
N GLY A 363 -9.30 -8.40 3.18
CA GLY A 363 -7.92 -7.95 3.06
C GLY A 363 -7.00 -9.16 3.08
N VAL A 364 -6.20 -9.33 2.04
CA VAL A 364 -5.22 -10.41 1.96
C VAL A 364 -3.89 -9.83 1.52
N ASP A 365 -2.81 -10.25 2.17
CA ASP A 365 -1.47 -9.90 1.71
C ASP A 365 -1.06 -10.78 0.53
N ASN A 366 -0.61 -10.16 -0.56
CA ASN A 366 -0.22 -10.80 -1.82
C ASN A 366 -1.40 -11.43 -2.56
N PHE A 367 -1.29 -12.64 -3.13
CA PHE A 367 -2.30 -13.13 -4.07
C PHE A 367 -3.31 -14.08 -3.42
N PHE A 368 -4.59 -13.95 -3.78
CA PHE A 368 -5.65 -14.81 -3.25
C PHE A 368 -6.69 -15.24 -4.28
N GLN A 369 -7.36 -16.35 -3.99
CA GLN A 369 -8.61 -16.77 -4.64
C GLN A 369 -9.68 -17.06 -3.59
N LEU A 370 -10.86 -16.46 -3.73
CA LEU A 370 -12.03 -16.63 -2.86
C LEU A 370 -13.14 -17.40 -3.59
N PHE A 371 -13.67 -18.42 -2.93
CA PHE A 371 -14.74 -19.26 -3.45
C PHE A 371 -15.90 -19.33 -2.44
N LEU A 372 -17.12 -19.34 -2.98
CA LEU A 372 -18.35 -19.58 -2.26
C LEU A 372 -19.04 -20.80 -2.87
N ASN A 373 -19.32 -21.83 -2.06
CA ASN A 373 -19.95 -23.08 -2.50
C ASN A 373 -19.26 -23.72 -3.72
N GLY A 374 -17.92 -23.67 -3.76
CA GLY A 374 -17.10 -24.23 -4.84
C GLY A 374 -17.02 -23.36 -6.10
N GLN A 375 -17.69 -22.20 -6.14
CA GLN A 375 -17.61 -21.26 -7.26
C GLN A 375 -16.77 -20.04 -6.89
N MET A 376 -15.93 -19.58 -7.80
CA MET A 376 -15.11 -18.39 -7.57
C MET A 376 -16.03 -17.16 -7.44
N VAL A 377 -15.82 -16.37 -6.39
CA VAL A 377 -16.56 -15.14 -6.16
C VAL A 377 -16.15 -14.12 -7.24
N PRO A 378 -17.09 -13.35 -7.84
CA PRO A 378 -16.73 -12.28 -8.77
C PRO A 378 -15.73 -11.30 -8.15
N GLY A 379 -14.60 -11.06 -8.81
CA GLY A 379 -13.50 -10.24 -8.28
C GLY A 379 -12.70 -10.89 -7.14
N GLY A 380 -12.98 -12.14 -6.81
CA GLY A 380 -12.32 -12.93 -5.78
C GLY A 380 -10.96 -13.48 -6.17
N GLU A 381 -10.37 -13.04 -7.28
CA GLU A 381 -8.99 -13.37 -7.67
C GLU A 381 -8.21 -12.06 -7.86
N ALA A 382 -7.28 -11.79 -6.96
CA ALA A 382 -6.52 -10.55 -7.02
C ALA A 382 -5.21 -10.61 -6.22
N TYR A 383 -4.29 -9.72 -6.59
CA TYR A 383 -3.17 -9.36 -5.74
C TYR A 383 -3.65 -8.28 -4.76
N GLY A 384 -3.73 -8.61 -3.48
CA GLY A 384 -3.93 -7.68 -2.39
C GLY A 384 -2.62 -7.05 -1.96
N MET A 385 -2.68 -5.74 -1.70
CA MET A 385 -1.63 -5.02 -1.02
C MET A 385 -1.88 -5.07 0.49
N PRO A 386 -0.83 -4.99 1.33
CA PRO A 386 -1.01 -4.78 2.76
C PRO A 386 -2.01 -3.65 3.03
N TYR A 387 -2.98 -3.90 3.91
CA TYR A 387 -4.01 -2.95 4.35
C TYR A 387 -5.08 -2.57 3.31
N GLU A 388 -5.02 -3.06 2.07
CA GLU A 388 -6.11 -2.88 1.11
C GLU A 388 -7.23 -3.91 1.37
N ARG A 389 -8.46 -3.43 1.55
CA ARG A 389 -9.65 -4.29 1.65
C ARG A 389 -10.49 -4.19 0.38
N LYS A 390 -10.84 -5.34 -0.18
CA LYS A 390 -11.77 -5.46 -1.31
C LYS A 390 -13.17 -5.73 -0.81
N ILE A 391 -14.18 -5.24 -1.52
CA ILE A 391 -15.59 -5.49 -1.22
C ILE A 391 -16.15 -6.36 -2.33
N LEU A 392 -16.49 -7.60 -2.00
CA LEU A 392 -16.95 -8.61 -2.96
C LEU A 392 -18.37 -9.08 -2.62
N PRO A 393 -19.17 -9.50 -3.61
CA PRO A 393 -20.53 -9.97 -3.38
C PRO A 393 -20.52 -11.47 -3.00
N LEU A 394 -21.13 -11.82 -1.88
CA LEU A 394 -21.45 -13.22 -1.54
C LEU A 394 -22.93 -13.49 -1.82
N ASP A 395 -23.20 -14.31 -2.82
CA ASP A 395 -24.54 -14.82 -3.14
C ASP A 395 -24.85 -16.05 -2.28
N LEU A 396 -25.31 -15.80 -1.05
CA LEU A 396 -25.63 -16.86 -0.10
C LEU A 396 -26.96 -17.53 -0.46
N ARG A 397 -26.98 -18.86 -0.38
CA ARG A 397 -28.20 -19.66 -0.42
C ARG A 397 -28.74 -19.88 0.99
N ALA A 398 -30.04 -20.13 1.13
CA ALA A 398 -30.62 -20.60 2.37
C ALA A 398 -29.90 -21.88 2.85
N GLY A 399 -29.59 -21.94 4.15
CA GLY A 399 -28.77 -22.99 4.76
C GLY A 399 -27.30 -22.60 4.91
N TRP A 400 -26.44 -23.60 5.10
CA TRP A 400 -25.00 -23.43 5.24
C TRP A 400 -24.32 -23.21 3.88
N ASN A 401 -23.50 -22.16 3.80
CA ASN A 401 -22.65 -21.85 2.67
C ASN A 401 -21.19 -22.03 3.06
N SER A 402 -20.41 -22.71 2.22
CA SER A 402 -18.97 -22.89 2.44
C SER A 402 -18.20 -21.74 1.82
N LEU A 403 -17.41 -21.03 2.63
CA LEU A 403 -16.48 -20.01 2.16
C LEU A 403 -15.06 -20.59 2.21
N TYR A 404 -14.33 -20.43 1.12
CA TYR A 404 -13.02 -21.04 0.94
C TYR A 404 -12.04 -20.06 0.32
N LEU A 405 -10.83 -19.99 0.86
CA LEU A 405 -9.81 -19.04 0.45
C LEU A 405 -8.48 -19.75 0.19
N LYS A 406 -7.81 -19.36 -0.89
CA LYS A 406 -6.41 -19.67 -1.19
C LYS A 406 -5.62 -18.40 -0.97
N VAL A 407 -4.54 -18.47 -0.19
CA VAL A 407 -3.69 -17.32 0.14
C VAL A 407 -2.25 -17.66 -0.16
N VAL A 408 -1.61 -16.85 -0.98
CA VAL A 408 -0.19 -16.96 -1.33
C VAL A 408 0.61 -15.99 -0.49
N ASN A 409 1.71 -16.46 0.11
CA ASN A 409 2.76 -15.61 0.61
C ASN A 409 3.88 -15.49 -0.42
N ASN A 410 4.26 -14.27 -0.77
CA ASN A 410 5.47 -13.99 -1.52
C ASN A 410 6.66 -13.93 -0.56
N ARG A 411 6.66 -12.97 0.37
CA ARG A 411 7.69 -12.80 1.39
C ARG A 411 7.17 -12.18 2.68
N GLY A 412 7.72 -12.62 3.82
CA GLY A 412 7.49 -12.00 5.11
C GLY A 412 6.16 -12.39 5.75
N ASN A 413 5.59 -11.47 6.54
CA ASN A 413 4.35 -11.71 7.27
C ASN A 413 3.15 -11.79 6.33
N TRP A 414 2.15 -12.58 6.70
CA TRP A 414 1.02 -12.86 5.84
C TRP A 414 -0.21 -13.23 6.67
N GLY A 415 -1.38 -12.89 6.15
CA GLY A 415 -2.61 -13.04 6.91
C GLY A 415 -3.82 -12.57 6.13
N VAL A 416 -4.99 -12.77 6.74
CA VAL A 416 -6.28 -12.49 6.15
C VAL A 416 -7.13 -11.72 7.13
N GLU A 417 -7.78 -10.67 6.66
CA GLU A 417 -8.87 -9.99 7.34
C GLU A 417 -10.14 -10.24 6.54
N ALA A 418 -11.20 -10.68 7.21
CA ALA A 418 -12.45 -10.95 6.54
C ALA A 418 -13.63 -10.65 7.46
N SER A 419 -14.50 -9.74 7.00
CA SER A 419 -15.74 -9.39 7.68
C SER A 419 -16.91 -9.38 6.70
N VAL A 420 -18.04 -9.91 7.13
CA VAL A 420 -19.28 -9.89 6.35
C VAL A 420 -20.15 -8.76 6.86
N ILE A 421 -20.71 -7.97 5.96
CA ILE A 421 -21.64 -6.90 6.32
C ILE A 421 -23.03 -7.52 6.42
N ASP A 422 -23.42 -7.88 7.64
CA ASP A 422 -24.72 -8.49 7.90
C ASP A 422 -25.81 -7.41 7.92
N LEU A 423 -26.36 -7.13 6.72
CA LEU A 423 -27.38 -6.10 6.53
C LEU A 423 -28.68 -6.40 7.29
N ARG A 424 -28.97 -7.68 7.59
CA ARG A 424 -30.22 -8.12 8.23
C ARG A 424 -30.05 -8.61 9.66
N GLY A 425 -28.81 -8.75 10.14
CA GLY A 425 -28.51 -9.30 11.47
C GLY A 425 -28.96 -10.76 11.63
N ASN A 426 -28.94 -11.54 10.55
CA ASN A 426 -29.54 -12.87 10.51
C ASN A 426 -28.56 -13.99 10.11
N LEU A 427 -27.27 -13.68 9.98
CA LEU A 427 -26.24 -14.66 9.64
C LEU A 427 -25.73 -15.39 10.88
N ARG A 428 -25.29 -16.64 10.70
CA ARG A 428 -24.54 -17.40 11.71
C ARG A 428 -23.25 -17.92 11.11
N PHE A 429 -22.22 -18.07 11.93
CA PHE A 429 -20.87 -18.43 11.48
C PHE A 429 -20.39 -19.70 12.16
N ALA A 430 -19.63 -20.52 11.43
CA ALA A 430 -19.00 -21.73 11.95
C ALA A 430 -17.68 -22.00 11.22
N PRO A 431 -16.73 -22.74 11.83
CA PRO A 431 -15.47 -23.11 11.16
C PRO A 431 -15.65 -24.02 9.94
N TYR A 432 -16.82 -24.66 9.80
CA TYR A 432 -17.22 -25.49 8.67
C TYR A 432 -18.75 -25.62 8.62
N PRO A 433 -19.35 -26.02 7.48
CA PRO A 433 -20.80 -26.22 7.38
C PRO A 433 -21.30 -27.21 8.44
N GLY A 434 -22.31 -26.82 9.22
CA GLY A 434 -22.94 -27.72 10.19
C GLY A 434 -23.78 -28.80 9.50
N GLN A 435 -24.07 -29.90 10.21
CA GLN A 435 -25.19 -30.76 9.86
C GLN A 435 -26.48 -30.00 10.20
N ASN A 436 -27.45 -30.01 9.29
CA ASN A 436 -28.69 -29.21 9.36
C ASN A 436 -29.45 -29.37 10.68
#